data_AF-A0A835FGL8-F1
#
_entry.id   AF-A0A835FGL8-F1
#
_cell.length_a   1.000
_cell.length_b   1.000
_cell.length_c   1.000
_cell.angle_alpha   90.00
_cell.angle_beta   90.00
_cell.angle_gamma   90.00
#
_symmetry.space_group_name_H-M   'P 1'
#
loop_
_entity.id
_entity.type
_entity.pdbx_description
1 polymer ?
#
loop_
_entity_poly.entity_id
_entity_poly.type
_entity_poly.pdbx_seq_one_letter_code
_entity_poly.pdbx_strand_id
1 'polypeptide(L)'
;MALSNPSNDCIVEDGTCVWHRGHPLLQIFSVKLAKTPVNCAVELYGYIAARDRLDPLLNYIVNIGRDDSVIIEAGSLIEMTGPKRGIEFSCNVLIEYDMRIKTGEREADDLQLIDGVSIVDELLTAGEPCINRIQGECGAIDITQCLSKMHLRRL
;
A
#
# COMPACT_ATOMS: atom_id res chain seq x y z
N MET A 1 18.73 -16.92 -23.25
CA MET A 1 17.68 -16.74 -22.23
C MET A 1 17.64 -18.01 -21.41
N ALA A 2 17.98 -17.93 -20.11
CA ALA A 2 17.78 -19.07 -19.21
C ALA A 2 16.31 -19.05 -18.78
N LEU A 3 15.56 -20.10 -19.10
CA LEU A 3 14.25 -20.31 -18.51
C LEU A 3 14.50 -20.66 -17.04
N SER A 4 13.98 -19.83 -16.13
CA SER A 4 14.01 -20.14 -14.70
C SER A 4 13.30 -21.48 -14.46
N ASN A 5 13.81 -22.28 -13.52
CA ASN A 5 13.11 -23.48 -13.06
C ASN A 5 11.65 -23.13 -12.72
N PRO A 6 10.70 -24.03 -12.99
CA PRO A 6 9.30 -23.79 -12.64
C PRO A 6 9.23 -23.48 -11.14
N SER A 7 8.55 -22.38 -10.78
CA SER A 7 8.24 -22.15 -9.37
C SER A 7 7.39 -23.32 -8.86
N ASN A 8 7.40 -23.56 -7.55
CA ASN A 8 6.55 -24.58 -6.91
C ASN A 8 5.04 -24.42 -7.21
N ASP A 9 4.65 -23.36 -7.92
CA ASP A 9 3.28 -23.00 -8.29
C ASP A 9 2.89 -23.46 -9.69
N CYS A 10 3.82 -23.98 -10.51
CA CYS A 10 3.52 -24.48 -11.85
C CYS A 10 3.05 -25.94 -11.80
N ILE A 11 1.83 -26.17 -12.27
CA ILE A 11 1.31 -27.50 -12.58
C ILE A 11 1.72 -27.84 -14.01
N VAL A 12 2.46 -28.93 -14.14
CA VAL A 12 2.98 -29.45 -15.41
C VAL A 12 2.20 -30.70 -15.80
N GLU A 13 1.64 -30.71 -17.01
CA GLU A 13 1.07 -31.89 -17.66
C GLU A 13 1.89 -32.18 -18.93
N ASP A 14 2.36 -33.42 -19.09
CA ASP A 14 3.17 -33.87 -20.24
C ASP A 14 4.38 -32.96 -20.58
N GLY A 15 5.07 -32.46 -19.55
CA GLY A 15 6.21 -31.56 -19.72
C GLY A 15 5.85 -30.12 -20.10
N THR A 16 4.55 -29.80 -20.22
CA THR A 16 4.03 -28.47 -20.50
C THR A 16 3.44 -27.86 -19.23
N CYS A 17 3.85 -26.64 -18.86
CA CYS A 17 3.19 -25.93 -17.77
C CYS A 17 1.78 -25.50 -18.21
N VAL A 18 0.76 -26.07 -17.58
CA VAL A 18 -0.65 -25.85 -17.93
C VAL A 18 -1.34 -24.86 -16.99
N TRP A 19 -0.83 -24.70 -15.77
CA TRP A 19 -1.44 -23.84 -14.77
C TRP A 19 -0.40 -23.30 -13.80
N HIS A 20 -0.58 -22.05 -13.35
CA HIS A 20 0.18 -21.49 -12.24
C HIS A 20 -0.79 -21.17 -11.10
N ARG A 21 -0.46 -21.57 -9.88
CA ARG A 21 -1.22 -21.17 -8.69
C ARG A 21 -1.01 -19.68 -8.46
N GLY A 22 -1.99 -18.88 -8.87
CA GLY A 22 -1.99 -17.44 -8.58
C GLY A 22 -2.20 -17.20 -7.09
N HIS A 23 -1.27 -16.51 -6.45
CA HIS A 23 -1.53 -15.90 -5.14
C HIS A 23 -2.39 -14.64 -5.33
N PRO A 24 -3.35 -14.36 -4.42
CA PRO A 24 -4.06 -13.09 -4.45
C PRO A 24 -3.08 -11.92 -4.34
N LEU A 25 -3.40 -10.82 -4.99
CA LEU A 25 -2.63 -9.57 -4.88
C LEU A 25 -3.46 -8.55 -4.10
N LEU A 26 -2.84 -7.91 -3.13
CA LEU A 26 -3.42 -6.74 -2.48
C LEU A 26 -3.31 -5.55 -3.43
N GLN A 27 -4.45 -5.02 -3.84
CA GLN A 27 -4.54 -3.86 -4.70
C GLN A 27 -4.96 -2.64 -3.86
N ILE A 28 -4.15 -1.59 -3.90
CA ILE A 28 -4.48 -0.29 -3.30
C ILE A 28 -4.98 0.63 -4.42
N PHE A 29 -6.22 1.11 -4.29
CA PHE A 29 -6.84 1.98 -5.29
C PHE A 29 -6.66 3.46 -5.01
N SER A 30 -6.68 3.83 -3.74
CA SER A 30 -6.60 5.23 -3.35
C SER A 30 -6.13 5.39 -1.92
N VAL A 31 -5.36 6.43 -1.68
CA VAL A 31 -5.08 6.97 -0.34
C VAL A 31 -5.72 8.34 -0.26
N LYS A 32 -6.47 8.62 0.81
CA LYS A 32 -7.21 9.88 0.99
C LYS A 32 -6.96 10.44 2.38
N LEU A 33 -6.69 11.73 2.47
CA LEU A 33 -6.66 12.45 3.74
C LEU A 33 -8.09 12.56 4.27
N ALA A 34 -8.46 11.78 5.28
CA ALA A 34 -9.84 11.71 5.75
C ALA A 34 -10.15 12.81 6.77
N LYS A 35 -9.18 13.16 7.61
CA LYS A 35 -9.35 14.16 8.68
C LYS A 35 -8.03 14.84 9.00
N THR A 36 -8.11 16.11 9.35
CA THR A 36 -7.04 16.93 9.93
C THR A 36 -7.59 17.70 11.16
N PRO A 37 -6.73 18.17 12.08
CA PRO A 37 -7.15 18.93 13.26
C PRO A 37 -7.70 20.31 12.90
N VAL A 38 -7.26 20.86 11.78
CA VAL A 38 -7.72 22.14 11.22
C VAL A 38 -8.51 21.89 9.94
N ASN A 39 -9.64 22.58 9.77
CA ASN A 39 -10.45 22.56 8.55
C ASN A 39 -9.80 23.38 7.41
N CYS A 40 -8.46 23.41 7.35
CA CYS A 40 -7.69 24.10 6.32
C CYS A 40 -6.70 23.14 5.67
N ALA A 41 -6.13 23.57 4.54
CA ALA A 41 -5.07 22.84 3.88
C ALA A 41 -3.84 22.67 4.81
N VAL A 42 -3.14 21.55 4.68
CA VAL A 42 -1.93 21.21 5.42
C VAL A 42 -0.80 20.87 4.44
N GLU A 43 0.44 21.15 4.81
CA GLU A 43 1.62 20.66 4.08
C GLU A 43 1.96 19.25 4.57
N LEU A 44 1.76 18.25 3.70
CA LEU A 44 1.88 16.83 4.02
C LEU A 44 3.15 16.24 3.40
N TYR A 45 3.84 15.39 4.16
CA TYR A 45 4.94 14.56 3.66
C TYR A 45 5.01 13.23 4.43
N GLY A 46 5.90 12.34 4.02
CA GLY A 46 6.12 11.04 4.63
C GLY A 46 5.86 9.89 3.66
N TYR A 47 5.66 8.69 4.19
CA TYR A 47 5.47 7.50 3.37
C TYR A 47 4.40 6.56 3.89
N ILE A 48 3.86 5.77 2.97
CA ILE A 48 3.05 4.57 3.22
C ILE A 48 3.62 3.47 2.34
N ALA A 49 3.91 2.30 2.91
CA ALA A 49 4.53 1.20 2.19
C ALA A 49 3.95 -0.14 2.62
N ALA A 50 3.89 -1.07 1.68
CA ALA A 50 3.55 -2.46 1.95
C ALA A 50 4.83 -3.29 2.21
N ARG A 51 4.74 -4.24 3.13
CA ARG A 51 5.69 -5.35 3.30
C ARG A 51 4.92 -6.66 3.17
N ASP A 52 5.31 -7.44 2.17
CA ASP A 52 4.83 -8.81 1.99
C ASP A 52 5.98 -9.80 2.20
N ARG A 53 5.66 -11.09 2.09
CA ARG A 53 6.63 -12.16 2.29
C ARG A 53 7.65 -12.30 1.15
N LEU A 54 7.33 -11.78 -0.03
CA LEU A 54 8.16 -11.93 -1.21
C LEU A 54 9.49 -11.17 -1.06
N ASP A 55 9.41 -9.95 -0.54
CA ASP A 55 10.58 -9.12 -0.21
C ASP A 55 10.25 -8.22 0.98
N PRO A 56 10.96 -8.36 2.12
CA PRO A 56 10.67 -7.60 3.34
C PRO A 56 11.00 -6.11 3.24
N LEU A 57 11.63 -5.64 2.16
CA LEU A 57 11.89 -4.22 1.92
C LEU A 57 10.60 -3.43 1.63
N LEU A 58 10.66 -2.12 1.85
CA LEU A 58 9.53 -1.22 1.68
C LEU A 58 9.09 -1.14 0.20
N ASN A 59 7.85 -1.54 -0.06
CA ASN A 59 7.18 -1.33 -1.33
C ASN A 59 6.27 -0.09 -1.22
N TYR A 60 6.83 1.08 -1.53
CA TYR A 60 6.16 2.38 -1.33
C TYR A 60 4.89 2.53 -2.17
N ILE A 61 3.78 2.83 -1.49
CA ILE A 61 2.50 3.23 -2.08
C ILE A 61 2.44 4.76 -2.20
N VAL A 62 2.90 5.45 -1.15
CA VAL A 62 3.12 6.91 -1.07
C VAL A 62 4.54 7.12 -0.58
N ASN A 63 5.24 8.08 -1.18
CA ASN A 63 6.57 8.50 -0.73
C ASN A 63 6.79 9.96 -1.12
N ILE A 64 6.62 10.86 -0.17
CA ILE A 64 6.69 12.32 -0.35
C ILE A 64 7.81 12.83 0.57
N GLY A 65 8.84 13.42 -0.03
CA GLY A 65 9.93 14.04 0.72
C GLY A 65 9.46 15.29 1.46
N ARG A 66 10.11 15.63 2.58
CA ARG A 66 9.78 16.84 3.36
C ARG A 66 10.01 18.14 2.58
N ASP A 67 11.02 18.15 1.71
CA ASP A 67 11.33 19.28 0.84
C ASP A 67 10.34 19.41 -0.32
N ASP A 68 9.75 18.27 -0.73
CA ASP A 68 8.74 18.15 -1.78
C ASP A 68 7.32 17.99 -1.19
N SER A 69 7.09 18.53 0.02
CA SER A 69 5.82 18.42 0.72
C SER A 69 4.66 19.00 -0.11
N VAL A 70 3.49 18.38 -0.02
CA VAL A 70 2.32 18.76 -0.82
C VAL A 70 1.25 19.45 0.03
N ILE A 71 0.64 20.51 -0.49
CA ILE A 71 -0.48 21.18 0.16
C ILE A 71 -1.77 20.40 -0.16
N ILE A 72 -2.46 19.91 0.86
CA ILE A 72 -3.66 19.07 0.70
C ILE A 72 -4.73 19.41 1.73
N GLU A 73 -6.00 19.30 1.34
CA GLU A 73 -7.16 19.50 2.20
C GLU A 73 -7.78 18.17 2.64
N ALA A 74 -8.50 18.17 3.77
CA ALA A 74 -9.28 17.02 4.19
C ALA A 74 -10.34 16.66 3.13
N GLY A 75 -10.42 15.38 2.78
CA GLY A 75 -11.24 14.84 1.70
C GLY A 75 -10.50 14.63 0.39
N SER A 76 -9.30 15.21 0.21
CA SER A 76 -8.52 15.07 -1.02
C SER A 76 -7.74 13.75 -1.08
N LEU A 77 -7.54 13.28 -2.31
CA LEU A 77 -6.68 12.14 -2.60
C LEU A 77 -5.21 12.54 -2.46
N ILE A 78 -4.42 11.64 -1.88
CA ILE A 78 -2.97 11.74 -1.83
C ILE A 78 -2.42 11.03 -3.06
N GLU A 79 -1.53 11.69 -3.80
CA GLU A 79 -0.89 11.10 -4.96
C GLU A 79 -0.06 9.87 -4.55
N MET A 80 -0.35 8.74 -5.19
CA MET A 80 0.38 7.50 -4.97
C MET A 80 1.52 7.41 -5.99
N THR A 81 2.73 7.07 -5.53
CA THR A 81 3.82 6.70 -6.43
C THR A 81 3.53 5.39 -7.15
N GLY A 82 2.61 4.60 -6.59
CA GLY A 82 2.33 3.23 -6.99
C GLY A 82 3.41 2.28 -6.44
N PRO A 83 3.02 1.08 -5.97
CA PRO A 83 3.99 0.10 -5.52
C PRO A 83 4.90 -0.32 -6.68
N LYS A 84 6.22 -0.43 -6.42
CA LYS A 84 7.24 -0.82 -7.41
C LYS A 84 6.99 -2.20 -8.01
N ARG A 85 6.26 -3.05 -7.29
CA ARG A 85 5.89 -4.43 -7.65
C ARG A 85 4.52 -4.76 -7.08
N GLY A 86 3.90 -5.82 -7.60
CA GLY A 86 2.70 -6.39 -7.00
C GLY A 86 2.91 -6.71 -5.52
N ILE A 87 1.88 -6.47 -4.70
CA ILE A 87 1.87 -6.79 -3.27
C ILE A 87 1.29 -8.19 -3.14
N GLU A 88 2.14 -9.17 -2.88
CA GLU A 88 1.74 -10.56 -2.76
C GLU A 88 0.95 -10.78 -1.47
N PHE A 89 -0.22 -11.39 -1.58
CA PHE A 89 -1.08 -11.73 -0.45
C PHE A 89 -1.09 -13.25 -0.23
N SER A 90 0.10 -13.84 -0.11
CA SER A 90 0.29 -15.25 0.26
C SER A 90 0.20 -15.47 1.79
N CYS A 91 0.34 -14.39 2.55
CA CYS A 91 0.10 -14.28 3.98
C CYS A 91 -0.28 -12.83 4.32
N ASN A 92 -0.42 -12.53 5.62
CA ASN A 92 -0.65 -11.17 6.12
C ASN A 92 0.36 -10.18 5.52
N VAL A 93 -0.17 -9.07 5.00
CA VAL A 93 0.63 -7.94 4.51
C VAL A 93 0.66 -6.87 5.59
N LEU A 94 1.85 -6.32 5.84
CA LEU A 94 2.00 -5.17 6.73
C LEU A 94 1.95 -3.89 5.91
N ILE A 95 1.15 -2.93 6.35
CA ILE A 95 1.14 -1.56 5.83
C ILE A 95 1.84 -0.70 6.88
N GLU A 96 3.05 -0.28 6.58
CA GLU A 96 3.88 0.61 7.39
C GLU A 96 3.72 2.05 6.92
N TYR A 97 3.65 2.99 7.86
CA TYR A 97 3.43 4.39 7.56
C TYR A 97 4.08 5.29 8.60
N ASP A 98 4.64 6.40 8.11
CA ASP A 98 5.01 7.58 8.89
C ASP A 98 4.66 8.78 8.01
N MET A 99 3.54 9.42 8.30
CA MET A 99 3.05 10.61 7.60
C MET A 99 3.00 11.77 8.57
N ARG A 100 3.41 12.95 8.11
CA ARG A 100 3.60 14.13 8.94
C ARG A 100 3.08 15.39 8.28
N ILE A 101 2.64 16.32 9.11
CA ILE A 101 2.25 17.67 8.73
C ILE A 101 3.41 18.60 9.05
N LYS A 102 3.93 19.25 8.01
CA LYS A 102 4.99 20.24 8.12
C LYS A 102 4.43 21.53 8.73
N THR A 103 5.06 22.00 9.80
CA THR A 103 4.62 23.18 10.56
C THR A 103 5.73 24.20 10.76
N GLY A 104 6.99 23.81 10.56
CA GLY A 104 8.15 24.68 10.75
C GLY A 104 9.33 24.31 9.86
N GLU A 105 10.50 24.89 10.16
CA GLU A 105 11.72 24.62 9.40
C GLU A 105 12.34 23.26 9.73
N ARG A 106 12.20 22.79 10.97
CA ARG A 106 12.84 21.56 11.46
C ARG A 106 11.82 20.43 11.57
N GLU A 107 12.24 19.23 11.22
CA GLU A 107 11.42 18.02 11.31
C GLU A 107 10.92 17.73 12.73
N ALA A 108 11.69 18.11 13.75
CA ALA A 108 11.33 17.93 15.16
C ALA A 108 10.11 18.77 15.60
N ASP A 109 9.76 19.82 14.86
CA ASP A 109 8.61 20.69 15.15
C ASP A 109 7.33 20.21 14.42
N ASP A 110 7.47 19.27 13.48
CA ASP A 110 6.38 18.79 12.64
C ASP A 110 5.43 17.86 13.40
N LEU A 111 4.16 17.87 13.00
CA LEU A 111 3.12 17.09 13.66
C LEU A 111 3.00 15.70 13.02
N GLN A 112 2.96 14.67 13.85
CA GLN A 112 2.69 13.31 13.40
C GLN A 112 1.21 13.16 13.00
N LEU A 113 0.95 12.89 11.72
CA LEU A 113 -0.40 12.61 11.23
C LEU A 113 -0.78 11.17 11.58
N ILE A 114 0.02 10.21 11.12
CA ILE A 114 -0.06 8.78 11.45
C ILE A 114 1.36 8.23 11.52
N ASP A 115 1.62 7.32 12.46
CA ASP A 115 2.87 6.54 12.54
C ASP A 115 2.53 5.14 13.05
N GLY A 116 3.13 4.12 12.44
CA GLY A 116 3.01 2.74 12.87
C GLY A 116 2.80 1.74 11.74
N VAL A 117 2.19 0.61 12.10
CA VAL A 117 1.97 -0.52 11.21
C VAL A 117 0.56 -1.06 11.38
N SER A 118 -0.11 -1.37 10.27
CA SER A 118 -1.38 -2.10 10.24
C SER A 118 -1.24 -3.42 9.50
N ILE A 119 -1.96 -4.43 9.97
CA ILE A 119 -1.99 -5.75 9.33
C ILE A 119 -3.21 -5.80 8.41
N VAL A 120 -2.99 -6.24 7.18
CA VAL A 120 -4.05 -6.66 6.26
C VAL A 120 -4.09 -8.18 6.25
N ASP A 121 -5.20 -8.74 6.72
CA ASP A 121 -5.43 -10.18 6.92
C ASP A 121 -6.46 -10.72 5.89
N GLU A 122 -6.56 -12.04 5.76
CA GLU A 122 -7.37 -12.81 4.81
C GLU A 122 -8.88 -12.55 4.89
N LEU A 123 -9.36 -11.77 5.86
CA LEU A 123 -10.76 -11.35 5.96
C LEU A 123 -11.22 -10.43 4.82
N LEU A 124 -10.31 -9.94 3.98
CA LEU A 124 -10.67 -9.22 2.76
C LEU A 124 -11.35 -10.14 1.75
N THR A 125 -12.62 -9.88 1.45
CA THR A 125 -13.33 -10.57 0.37
C THR A 125 -12.71 -10.22 -0.98
N ALA A 126 -12.37 -11.24 -1.77
CA ALA A 126 -11.83 -11.02 -3.11
C ALA A 126 -12.82 -10.28 -4.01
N GLY A 127 -12.35 -9.25 -4.70
CA GLY A 127 -13.13 -8.47 -5.67
C GLY A 127 -13.97 -7.33 -5.08
N GLU A 128 -14.10 -7.22 -3.76
CA GLU A 128 -14.86 -6.13 -3.12
C GLU A 128 -13.90 -5.09 -2.51
N PRO A 129 -13.87 -3.84 -3.01
CA PRO A 129 -13.11 -2.78 -2.39
C PRO A 129 -13.65 -2.45 -0.99
N CYS A 130 -12.76 -2.32 -0.03
CA CYS A 130 -13.05 -1.87 1.31
C CYS A 130 -12.23 -0.62 1.64
N ILE A 131 -12.73 0.18 2.58
CA ILE A 131 -12.02 1.34 3.11
C ILE A 131 -11.46 0.97 4.47
N ASN A 132 -10.15 0.98 4.61
CA ASN A 132 -9.46 0.88 5.89
C ASN A 132 -9.09 2.29 6.38
N ARG A 133 -9.56 2.69 7.56
CA ARG A 133 -9.26 4.00 8.14
C ARG A 133 -8.19 3.86 9.22
N ILE A 134 -7.06 4.52 9.01
CA ILE A 134 -5.99 4.64 9.99
C ILE A 134 -6.20 5.95 10.75
N GLN A 135 -6.37 5.84 12.07
CA GLN A 135 -6.46 6.99 12.97
C GLN A 135 -5.07 7.31 13.50
N GLY A 136 -4.71 8.58 13.50
CA GLY A 136 -3.52 9.05 14.20
C GLY A 136 -3.82 10.30 15.02
N GLU A 137 -2.77 10.86 15.60
CA GLU A 137 -2.88 11.93 16.60
C GLU A 137 -3.42 13.22 15.97
N CYS A 138 -2.89 13.58 14.80
CA CYS A 138 -3.25 14.79 14.07
C CYS A 138 -4.10 14.52 12.83
N GLY A 139 -4.93 13.46 12.82
CA GLY A 139 -5.86 13.21 11.74
C GLY A 139 -6.10 11.75 11.41
N ALA A 140 -6.55 11.49 10.18
CA ALA A 140 -6.82 10.14 9.71
C ALA A 140 -6.60 10.02 8.20
N ILE A 141 -6.18 8.85 7.75
CA ILE A 141 -6.05 8.50 6.34
C ILE A 141 -6.96 7.30 6.04
N ASP A 142 -7.67 7.38 4.92
CA ASP A 142 -8.43 6.27 4.35
C ASP A 142 -7.60 5.60 3.24
N ILE A 143 -7.47 4.28 3.31
CA ILE A 143 -6.88 3.45 2.27
C ILE A 143 -7.99 2.58 1.68
N THR A 144 -8.27 2.75 0.38
CA THR A 144 -9.21 1.88 -0.35
C THR A 144 -8.44 0.74 -0.98
N GLN A 145 -8.82 -0.49 -0.67
CA GLN A 145 -8.08 -1.69 -1.08
C GLN A 145 -8.99 -2.88 -1.37
N CYS A 146 -8.54 -3.82 -2.20
CA CYS A 146 -9.17 -5.13 -2.38
C CYS A 146 -8.15 -6.23 -2.62
N LEU A 147 -8.59 -7.49 -2.50
CA LEU A 147 -7.85 -8.63 -3.04
C LEU A 147 -8.27 -8.91 -4.47
N SER A 148 -7.30 -8.98 -5.37
CA SER A 148 -7.50 -9.45 -6.74
C SER A 148 -6.93 -10.86 -6.89
N LYS A 149 -7.66 -11.77 -7.54
CA LYS A 149 -7.16 -13.12 -7.88
C LYS A 149 -6.80 -13.18 -9.36
N MET A 150 -5.51 -13.12 -9.67
CA MET A 150 -5.03 -13.34 -11.04
C MET A 150 -5.13 -14.82 -11.40
N HIS A 151 -6.02 -15.17 -12.33
CA HIS A 151 -6.02 -16.48 -12.96
C HIS A 151 -5.25 -16.39 -14.28
N LEU A 152 -3.95 -16.70 -14.25
CA LEU A 152 -3.15 -16.80 -15.46
C LEU A 152 -3.39 -18.17 -16.11
N ARG A 153 -4.33 -18.23 -17.06
CA ARG A 153 -4.35 -19.31 -18.06
C ARG A 153 -3.42 -18.91 -19.19
N ARG A 154 -2.39 -19.73 -19.49
CA ARG A 154 -1.68 -19.60 -20.78
C ARG A 154 -2.67 -19.98 -21.89
N LEU A 155 -2.82 -19.09 -22.88
CA LEU A 155 -3.49 -19.38 -24.15
C LEU A 155 -2.57 -20.22 -25.03
#